data_AF-M0AJ21-F1
#
_entry.id   AF-M0AJ21-F1
#
_cell.length_a   1.000
_cell.length_b   1.000
_cell.length_c   1.000
_cell.angle_alpha   90.00
_cell.angle_beta   90.00
_cell.angle_gamma   90.00
#
_symmetry.space_group_name_H-M   'P 1'
#
loop_
_entity.id
_entity.type
_entity.pdbx_description
1 polymer ?
#
loop_
_entity_poly.entity_id
_entity_poly.type
_entity_poly.pdbx_seq_one_letter_code
_entity_poly.pdbx_strand_id
1 'polypeptide(L)'
;MDGPRRDSSQRDEATSAETGVDRRRVLRAGTGLAATTLGIATLGGQAAAHFPPDLEIDIKPGSDPAPINPRSRGVVPVVVSQTDEFDPTSEPVRYRFGAPDAVSDGGGARPVHGGHEVDVNGDGRTALQLHFSTDEAGFDGDESSGRLEWERGAEGNHGLAGTGAVTIVGCQEPGRD
;
A
#
# COMPACT_ATOMS: atom_id res chain seq x y z
N MET A 1 -21.69 57.49 -44.32
CA MET A 1 -20.31 57.06 -44.62
C MET A 1 -19.93 56.16 -43.46
N ASP A 2 -20.03 54.86 -43.68
CA ASP A 2 -18.96 54.01 -44.24
C ASP A 2 -18.02 53.56 -43.11
N GLY A 3 -17.56 52.31 -43.14
CA GLY A 3 -16.79 51.72 -42.04
C GLY A 3 -15.30 52.02 -42.17
N PRO A 4 -14.40 51.05 -41.95
CA PRO A 4 -14.61 49.74 -41.34
C PRO A 4 -13.44 49.37 -40.38
N ARG A 5 -13.32 48.06 -40.10
CA ARG A 5 -12.09 47.26 -39.89
C ARG A 5 -11.99 46.56 -38.53
N ARG A 6 -11.59 45.30 -38.66
CA ARG A 6 -11.24 44.38 -37.57
C ARG A 6 -9.83 44.69 -37.10
N ASP A 7 -9.54 44.40 -35.84
CA ASP A 7 -8.33 43.66 -35.51
C ASP A 7 -8.61 42.68 -34.37
N SER A 8 -7.81 41.63 -34.30
CA SER A 8 -7.98 40.49 -33.40
C SER A 8 -6.75 40.36 -32.52
N SER A 9 -6.90 40.54 -31.20
CA SER A 9 -5.89 40.11 -30.23
C SER A 9 -6.52 39.78 -28.89
N GLN A 10 -6.31 38.52 -28.47
CA GLN A 10 -5.73 38.12 -27.17
C GLN A 10 -6.09 39.00 -25.94
N ARG A 11 -6.48 38.44 -24.80
CA ARG A 11 -6.10 37.13 -24.23
C ARG A 11 -6.89 36.83 -22.95
N ASP A 12 -6.76 35.60 -22.43
CA ASP A 12 -6.90 35.22 -21.01
C ASP A 12 -8.31 35.37 -20.33
N GLU A 13 -8.73 34.59 -19.34
CA GLU A 13 -8.12 33.41 -18.67
C GLU A 13 -9.18 32.50 -17.99
N ALA A 14 -8.73 31.30 -17.62
CA ALA A 14 -9.16 30.44 -16.50
C ALA A 14 -10.63 30.38 -16.01
N THR A 15 -11.19 29.15 -16.09
CA THR A 15 -11.84 28.39 -14.99
C THR A 15 -12.63 29.16 -13.92
N SER A 16 -13.96 29.02 -13.98
CA SER A 16 -14.80 29.05 -12.77
C SER A 16 -14.78 27.67 -12.08
N ALA A 17 -14.97 27.69 -10.76
CA ALA A 17 -14.89 26.52 -9.91
C ALA A 17 -16.16 25.63 -9.93
N GLU A 18 -16.00 24.47 -9.30
CA GLU A 18 -17.03 23.69 -8.59
C GLU A 18 -18.09 22.89 -9.38
N THR A 19 -18.18 21.63 -8.95
CA THR A 19 -19.14 20.58 -9.24
C THR A 19 -20.60 21.02 -9.45
N GLY A 20 -21.20 20.61 -10.57
CA GLY A 20 -22.65 20.64 -10.78
C GLY A 20 -23.03 21.15 -12.17
N VAL A 21 -23.52 20.25 -13.04
CA VAL A 21 -24.07 20.66 -14.35
C VAL A 21 -25.46 21.26 -14.15
N ASP A 22 -25.55 22.58 -13.95
CA ASP A 22 -26.83 23.30 -14.01
C ASP A 22 -26.71 24.59 -14.84
N ARG A 23 -27.61 24.76 -15.81
CA ARG A 23 -27.50 25.78 -16.86
C ARG A 23 -28.38 27.00 -16.53
N ARG A 24 -27.96 27.85 -15.58
CA ARG A 24 -28.77 29.02 -15.17
C ARG A 24 -28.11 30.40 -15.34
N ARG A 25 -28.43 30.99 -16.48
CA ARG A 25 -28.23 32.38 -16.94
C ARG A 25 -28.64 33.46 -15.90
N VAL A 26 -27.71 34.32 -15.47
CA VAL A 26 -27.97 35.69 -14.94
C VAL A 26 -26.86 36.67 -15.40
N LEU A 27 -27.09 37.98 -15.30
CA LEU A 27 -26.43 39.06 -16.06
C LEU A 27 -25.24 39.77 -15.36
N ARG A 28 -24.50 40.57 -16.16
CA ARG A 28 -23.30 41.36 -15.81
C ARG A 28 -23.56 42.58 -14.88
N ALA A 29 -22.71 42.75 -13.86
CA ALA A 29 -22.14 44.02 -13.33
C ALA A 29 -21.03 43.70 -12.28
N GLY A 30 -20.04 44.55 -11.96
CA GLY A 30 -19.52 45.73 -12.66
C GLY A 30 -18.57 46.62 -11.83
N THR A 31 -17.40 46.99 -12.40
CA THR A 31 -16.39 48.00 -11.92
C THR A 31 -15.53 47.69 -10.68
N GLY A 32 -14.21 47.92 -10.79
CA GLY A 32 -13.25 48.01 -9.66
C GLY A 32 -11.85 47.47 -9.99
N LEU A 33 -10.81 48.33 -9.99
CA LEU A 33 -9.42 47.94 -10.27
C LEU A 33 -8.61 47.79 -8.97
N ALA A 34 -7.81 46.73 -8.86
CA ALA A 34 -6.71 46.61 -7.90
C ALA A 34 -5.59 45.76 -8.52
N ALA A 35 -4.33 46.20 -8.40
CA ALA A 35 -3.19 45.55 -9.01
C ALA A 35 -2.49 44.58 -8.05
N THR A 36 -2.25 43.34 -8.48
CA THR A 36 -1.29 42.42 -7.86
C THR A 36 -0.52 41.63 -8.94
N THR A 37 0.73 41.32 -8.66
CA THR A 37 1.64 40.62 -9.58
C THR A 37 1.33 39.12 -9.65
N LEU A 38 0.95 38.60 -10.81
CA LEU A 38 0.84 37.16 -11.06
C LEU A 38 2.24 36.55 -11.20
N GLY A 39 2.86 36.21 -10.07
CA GLY A 39 4.02 35.34 -10.04
C GLY A 39 3.59 33.92 -10.41
N ILE A 40 4.08 33.40 -11.54
CA ILE A 40 3.77 32.04 -11.98
C ILE A 40 4.49 31.07 -11.06
N ALA A 41 3.78 30.54 -10.06
CA ALA A 41 4.31 29.48 -9.21
C ALA A 41 4.52 28.23 -10.06
N THR A 42 5.78 27.88 -10.33
CA THR A 42 6.14 26.59 -10.92
C THR A 42 5.82 25.50 -9.91
N LEU A 43 4.64 24.88 -10.03
CA LEU A 43 4.26 23.68 -9.29
C LEU A 43 5.06 22.47 -9.80
N GLY A 44 6.36 22.49 -9.54
CA GLY A 44 7.28 21.37 -9.75
C GLY A 44 7.07 20.29 -8.70
N GLY A 45 5.84 19.78 -8.60
CA GLY A 45 5.47 18.68 -7.73
C GLY A 45 6.04 17.37 -8.28
N GLN A 46 7.32 17.10 -8.03
CA GLN A 46 7.84 15.75 -8.12
C GLN A 46 7.23 14.96 -6.97
N ALA A 47 6.08 14.33 -7.22
CA ALA A 47 5.64 13.22 -6.39
C ALA A 47 6.62 12.07 -6.65
N ALA A 48 7.74 12.08 -5.93
CA ALA A 48 8.52 10.87 -5.76
C ALA A 48 7.57 9.87 -5.11
N ALA A 49 7.11 8.89 -5.90
CA ALA A 49 6.40 7.75 -5.38
C ALA A 49 7.39 7.03 -4.46
N HIS A 50 7.30 7.31 -3.17
CA HIS A 50 8.05 6.62 -2.14
C HIS A 50 7.42 5.24 -2.00
N PHE A 51 7.74 4.36 -2.96
CA PHE A 51 7.61 2.92 -2.75
C PHE A 51 8.38 2.63 -1.45
N PRO A 52 7.70 2.18 -0.38
CA PRO A 52 8.41 1.77 0.81
C PRO A 52 9.36 0.63 0.41
N PRO A 53 10.55 0.50 1.03
CA PRO A 53 11.39 -0.66 0.81
C PRO A 53 10.57 -1.92 1.09
N ASP A 54 10.40 -2.77 0.08
CA ASP A 54 9.63 -4.00 0.22
C ASP A 54 10.46 -5.03 1.00
N LEU A 55 9.82 -5.74 1.92
CA LEU A 55 10.39 -6.92 2.55
C LEU A 55 10.42 -8.05 1.53
N GLU A 56 11.61 -8.59 1.26
CA GLU A 56 11.71 -9.87 0.55
C GLU A 56 11.28 -11.00 1.51
N ILE A 57 10.19 -11.69 1.17
CA ILE A 57 9.59 -12.73 2.00
C ILE A 57 9.30 -14.01 1.23
N ASP A 58 9.35 -15.14 1.94
CA ASP A 58 8.87 -16.44 1.47
C ASP A 58 7.84 -16.98 2.47
N ILE A 59 6.59 -17.15 2.02
CA ILE A 59 5.50 -17.70 2.82
C ILE A 59 5.53 -19.21 2.66
N LYS A 60 5.69 -19.94 3.77
CA LYS A 60 5.77 -21.41 3.79
C LYS A 60 6.84 -21.96 2.81
N PRO A 61 8.13 -21.71 3.09
CA PRO A 61 9.22 -22.02 2.16
C PRO A 61 9.17 -23.40 1.52
N GLY A 62 9.41 -23.43 0.21
CA GLY A 62 9.26 -24.63 -0.61
C GLY A 62 7.83 -24.90 -1.07
N SER A 63 6.93 -23.91 -1.06
CA SER A 63 5.59 -23.99 -1.64
C SER A 63 5.16 -22.65 -2.23
N ASP A 64 5.13 -22.55 -3.57
CA ASP A 64 4.65 -21.37 -4.29
C ASP A 64 3.56 -21.75 -5.30
N PRO A 65 2.31 -21.24 -5.18
CA PRO A 65 1.79 -20.44 -4.07
C PRO A 65 1.68 -21.25 -2.76
N ALA A 66 1.74 -20.57 -1.63
CA ALA A 66 1.71 -21.20 -0.31
C ALA A 66 0.29 -21.66 0.07
N PRO A 67 0.03 -22.97 0.31
CA PRO A 67 -1.28 -23.42 0.76
C PRO A 67 -1.51 -23.07 2.24
N ILE A 68 -2.55 -22.26 2.50
CA ILE A 68 -2.97 -21.82 3.84
C ILE A 68 -4.37 -22.36 4.13
N ASN A 69 -4.55 -23.00 5.29
CA ASN A 69 -5.88 -23.43 5.76
C ASN A 69 -6.29 -22.58 6.99
N PRO A 70 -7.16 -21.57 6.84
CA PRO A 70 -7.55 -20.68 7.94
C PRO A 70 -8.24 -21.41 9.10
N ARG A 71 -8.83 -22.59 8.83
CA ARG A 71 -9.47 -23.44 9.84
C ARG A 71 -8.47 -24.34 10.59
N SER A 72 -7.19 -24.32 10.24
CA SER A 72 -6.14 -25.05 10.96
C SER A 72 -5.67 -24.27 12.18
N ARG A 73 -5.54 -24.95 13.32
CA ARG A 73 -4.91 -24.41 14.55
C ARG A 73 -3.38 -24.56 14.51
N GLY A 74 -2.82 -24.32 13.33
CA GLY A 74 -1.40 -24.46 13.04
C GLY A 74 -0.69 -23.12 13.10
N VAL A 75 0.56 -23.13 12.65
CA VAL A 75 1.29 -21.89 12.35
C VAL A 75 1.72 -21.87 10.89
N VAL A 76 1.77 -20.68 10.32
CA VAL A 76 2.39 -20.40 9.01
C VAL A 76 3.84 -19.95 9.27
N PRO A 77 4.85 -20.70 8.80
CA PRO A 77 6.21 -20.19 8.73
C PRO A 77 6.32 -19.15 7.62
N VAL A 78 6.93 -18.01 7.91
CA VAL A 78 7.29 -16.99 6.92
C VAL A 78 8.76 -16.63 7.14
N VAL A 79 9.55 -16.63 6.08
CA VAL A 79 10.94 -16.19 6.11
C VAL A 79 11.01 -14.75 5.59
N VAL A 80 11.81 -13.93 6.24
CA VAL A 80 12.19 -12.59 5.77
C VAL A 80 13.67 -12.63 5.41
N SER A 81 14.01 -12.39 4.15
CA SER A 81 15.40 -12.35 3.68
C SER A 81 16.10 -11.07 4.13
N GLN A 82 17.43 -11.16 4.34
CA GLN A 82 18.27 -9.97 4.48
C GLN A 82 18.55 -9.35 3.10
N THR A 83 18.18 -8.09 2.94
CA THR A 83 18.48 -7.28 1.75
C THR A 83 19.62 -6.30 2.05
N ASP A 84 20.05 -5.52 1.06
CA ASP A 84 21.03 -4.45 1.27
C ASP A 84 20.45 -3.25 2.06
N GLU A 85 19.11 -3.21 2.23
CA GLU A 85 18.37 -2.13 2.90
C GLU A 85 17.76 -2.57 4.25
N PHE A 86 17.60 -3.87 4.49
CA PHE A 86 16.95 -4.40 5.69
C PHE A 86 17.62 -5.71 6.17
N ASP A 87 18.05 -5.71 7.43
CA ASP A 87 18.52 -6.90 8.15
C ASP A 87 17.46 -7.31 9.20
N PRO A 88 16.71 -8.39 8.97
CA PRO A 88 15.64 -8.82 9.88
C PRO A 88 16.16 -9.34 11.22
N THR A 89 17.45 -9.69 11.33
CA THR A 89 18.07 -10.22 12.55
C THR A 89 18.55 -9.12 13.50
N SER A 90 18.95 -7.98 12.93
CA SER A 90 19.35 -6.78 13.69
C SER A 90 18.16 -5.93 14.18
N GLU A 91 16.96 -6.12 13.59
CA GLU A 91 15.78 -5.31 13.87
C GLU A 91 14.82 -5.92 14.91
N PRO A 92 14.11 -5.12 15.72
CA PRO A 92 13.17 -5.65 16.70
C PRO A 92 11.98 -6.38 16.05
N VAL A 93 11.64 -7.56 16.58
CA VAL A 93 10.55 -8.42 16.13
C VAL A 93 9.18 -7.76 16.38
N ARG A 94 8.69 -7.01 15.39
CA ARG A 94 7.43 -6.24 15.43
C ARG A 94 6.61 -6.48 14.16
N TYR A 95 6.48 -7.75 13.79
CA TYR A 95 5.83 -8.15 12.55
C TYR A 95 4.33 -8.38 12.71
N ARG A 96 3.60 -8.29 11.60
CA ARG A 96 2.20 -8.72 11.42
C ARG A 96 2.08 -9.50 10.13
N PHE A 97 1.42 -10.65 10.14
CA PHE A 97 1.18 -11.47 8.96
C PHE A 97 -0.31 -11.77 8.78
N GLY A 98 -0.80 -11.75 7.54
CA GLY A 98 -2.18 -12.16 7.28
C GLY A 98 -2.71 -11.78 5.90
N ALA A 99 -4.05 -11.80 5.80
CA ALA A 99 -4.79 -11.23 4.67
C ALA A 99 -4.41 -9.75 4.48
N PRO A 100 -4.24 -9.26 3.23
CA PRO A 100 -3.76 -7.90 2.98
C PRO A 100 -4.61 -6.81 3.64
N ASP A 101 -5.94 -6.92 3.59
CA ASP A 101 -6.86 -5.97 4.22
C ASP A 101 -6.77 -6.05 5.75
N ALA A 102 -6.81 -7.26 6.33
CA ALA A 102 -6.69 -7.48 7.77
C ALA A 102 -5.37 -6.93 8.36
N VAL A 103 -4.25 -7.02 7.62
CA VAL A 103 -2.98 -6.41 8.02
C VAL A 103 -3.03 -4.88 7.88
N SER A 104 -3.63 -4.37 6.81
CA SER A 104 -3.73 -2.92 6.53
C SER A 104 -4.61 -2.18 7.54
N ASP A 105 -5.63 -2.82 8.10
CA ASP A 105 -6.44 -2.33 9.22
C ASP A 105 -5.77 -2.49 10.60
N GLY A 106 -4.50 -2.92 10.64
CA GLY A 106 -3.73 -3.09 11.89
C GLY A 106 -4.08 -4.38 12.67
N GLY A 107 -4.73 -5.35 12.03
CA GLY A 107 -4.98 -6.70 12.52
C GLY A 107 -3.83 -7.66 12.16
N GLY A 108 -4.20 -8.85 11.69
CA GLY A 108 -3.27 -9.95 11.38
C GLY A 108 -2.61 -10.60 12.60
N ALA A 109 -1.97 -11.73 12.37
CA ALA A 109 -1.27 -12.51 13.39
C ALA A 109 0.05 -11.85 13.79
N ARG A 110 0.39 -11.93 15.08
CA ARG A 110 1.74 -11.65 15.59
C ARG A 110 2.60 -12.91 15.57
N PRO A 111 3.94 -12.78 15.51
CA PRO A 111 4.80 -13.96 15.56
C PRO A 111 4.73 -14.59 16.96
N VAL A 112 4.56 -15.91 17.03
CA VAL A 112 4.36 -16.64 18.30
C VAL A 112 5.63 -16.76 19.16
N HIS A 113 6.78 -16.37 18.60
CA HIS A 113 8.09 -16.34 19.24
C HIS A 113 9.05 -15.42 18.47
N GLY A 114 10.25 -15.14 19.01
CA GLY A 114 11.25 -14.26 18.38
C GLY A 114 11.77 -14.70 17.00
N GLY A 115 11.60 -15.96 16.62
CA GLY A 115 12.03 -16.49 15.32
C GLY A 115 13.33 -17.27 15.40
N HIS A 116 13.80 -17.70 14.22
CA HIS A 116 15.06 -18.43 14.06
C HIS A 116 15.84 -17.88 12.87
N GLU A 117 17.11 -17.62 13.08
CA GLU A 117 18.07 -17.30 12.01
C GLU A 117 18.24 -18.51 11.08
N VAL A 118 18.12 -18.29 9.77
CA VAL A 118 18.27 -19.32 8.74
C VAL A 118 19.06 -18.76 7.56
N ASP A 119 20.01 -19.53 7.05
CA ASP A 119 20.63 -19.30 5.74
C ASP A 119 19.81 -20.10 4.70
N VAL A 120 19.14 -19.40 3.79
CA VAL A 120 18.16 -19.98 2.85
C VAL A 120 18.83 -20.51 1.58
N ASN A 121 19.92 -19.86 1.15
CA ASN A 121 20.53 -20.06 -0.18
C ASN A 121 22.02 -20.46 -0.11
N GLY A 122 22.65 -20.42 1.07
CA GLY A 122 24.06 -20.74 1.30
C GLY A 122 25.03 -19.59 1.02
N ASP A 123 24.56 -18.34 0.90
CA ASP A 123 25.41 -17.17 0.61
C ASP A 123 25.96 -16.47 1.86
N GLY A 124 25.51 -16.86 3.06
CA GLY A 124 25.91 -16.29 4.34
C GLY A 124 25.16 -15.02 4.76
N ARG A 125 24.13 -14.60 4.02
CA ARG A 125 23.13 -13.63 4.49
C ARG A 125 22.11 -14.35 5.38
N THR A 126 21.81 -13.77 6.53
CA THR A 126 20.95 -14.43 7.51
C THR A 126 19.52 -13.92 7.39
N ALA A 127 18.61 -14.80 7.00
CA ALA A 127 17.18 -14.54 7.00
C ALA A 127 16.56 -14.87 8.37
N LEU A 128 15.41 -14.29 8.68
CA LEU A 128 14.66 -14.59 9.91
C LEU A 128 13.40 -15.39 9.58
N GLN A 129 13.30 -16.62 10.09
CA GLN A 129 12.07 -17.42 10.03
C GLN A 129 11.19 -17.14 11.25
N LEU A 130 9.97 -16.68 10.99
CA LEU A 130 8.93 -16.40 11.97
C LEU A 130 7.77 -17.37 11.80
N HIS A 131 7.03 -17.62 12.88
CA HIS A 131 5.84 -18.47 12.87
C HIS A 131 4.63 -17.65 13.35
N PHE A 132 3.54 -17.67 12.58
CA PHE A 132 2.33 -16.89 12.83
C PHE A 132 1.12 -17.80 13.01
N SER A 133 0.22 -17.51 13.95
CA SER A 133 -0.99 -18.33 14.13
C SER A 133 -1.87 -18.26 12.88
N THR A 134 -2.27 -19.41 12.34
CA THR A 134 -3.05 -19.45 11.08
C THR A 134 -4.46 -18.89 11.27
N ASP A 135 -5.09 -19.08 12.44
CA ASP A 135 -6.44 -18.57 12.70
C ASP A 135 -6.49 -17.07 13.03
N GLU A 136 -5.38 -16.48 13.48
CA GLU A 136 -5.26 -15.02 13.71
C GLU A 136 -4.84 -14.26 12.45
N ALA A 137 -4.42 -14.96 11.38
CA ALA A 137 -3.96 -14.36 10.14
C ALA A 137 -5.09 -13.71 9.31
N GLY A 138 -6.36 -13.94 9.67
CA GLY A 138 -7.50 -13.22 9.10
C GLY A 138 -7.86 -13.56 7.65
N PHE A 139 -7.31 -14.64 7.08
CA PHE A 139 -7.69 -15.13 5.76
C PHE A 139 -9.10 -15.72 5.75
N ASP A 140 -9.96 -15.28 4.83
CA ASP A 140 -11.35 -15.75 4.73
C ASP A 140 -11.62 -16.74 3.59
N GLY A 141 -10.83 -16.71 2.51
CA GLY A 141 -11.01 -17.60 1.36
C GLY A 141 -10.80 -16.94 0.00
N ASP A 142 -10.97 -15.63 -0.09
CA ASP A 142 -10.94 -14.89 -1.36
C ASP A 142 -9.53 -14.36 -1.72
N GLU A 143 -8.53 -14.52 -0.84
CA GLU A 143 -7.19 -13.98 -1.03
C GLU A 143 -6.26 -14.83 -1.91
N SER A 144 -5.52 -14.17 -2.80
CA SER A 144 -4.44 -14.76 -3.61
C SER A 144 -3.03 -14.39 -3.16
N SER A 145 -2.91 -13.50 -2.17
CA SER A 145 -1.63 -13.11 -1.56
C SER A 145 -1.75 -12.97 -0.04
N GLY A 146 -0.66 -13.25 0.67
CA GLY A 146 -0.48 -12.91 2.08
C GLY A 146 0.44 -11.71 2.20
N ARG A 147 0.18 -10.83 3.17
CA ARG A 147 1.00 -9.65 3.48
C ARG A 147 1.74 -9.85 4.79
N LEU A 148 3.03 -9.48 4.80
CA LEU A 148 3.81 -9.28 6.01
C LEU A 148 4.10 -7.79 6.16
N GLU A 149 3.93 -7.25 7.36
CA GLU A 149 4.35 -5.89 7.70
C GLU A 149 5.31 -5.92 8.90
N TRP A 150 6.30 -5.02 8.91
CA TRP A 150 7.17 -4.72 10.04
C TRP A 150 6.91 -3.30 10.53
N GLU A 151 6.59 -3.15 11.81
CA GLU A 151 6.33 -1.85 12.43
C GLU A 151 7.63 -1.17 12.87
N ARG A 152 7.85 0.09 12.43
CA ARG A 152 9.07 0.85 12.76
C ARG A 152 9.13 1.25 14.24
N GLY A 153 7.98 1.43 14.88
CA GLY A 153 7.83 1.89 16.26
C GLY A 153 6.93 0.96 17.08
N ALA A 154 7.08 0.98 18.41
CA ALA A 154 6.19 0.26 19.33
C ALA A 154 4.74 0.78 19.32
N GLU A 155 4.52 1.96 18.74
CA GLU A 155 3.21 2.58 18.52
C GLU A 155 2.42 1.94 17.34
N GLY A 156 3.02 1.00 16.61
CA GLY A 156 2.36 0.29 15.51
C GLY A 156 2.34 1.04 14.18
N ASN A 157 3.17 2.07 14.01
CA ASN A 157 3.29 2.75 12.71
C ASN A 157 3.97 1.82 11.70
N HIS A 158 3.30 1.57 10.57
CA HIS A 158 3.81 0.76 9.47
C HIS A 158 5.23 1.20 9.07
N GLY A 159 6.12 0.24 8.89
CA GLY A 159 7.50 0.43 8.48
C GLY A 159 7.68 -0.07 7.05
N LEU A 160 8.12 -1.32 6.92
CA LEU A 160 8.31 -2.01 5.65
C LEU A 160 7.24 -3.11 5.51
N ALA A 161 6.92 -3.51 4.29
CA ALA A 161 5.97 -4.61 4.06
C ALA A 161 6.40 -5.46 2.87
N GLY A 162 5.97 -6.72 2.83
CA GLY A 162 6.18 -7.63 1.71
C GLY A 162 4.92 -8.43 1.43
N THR A 163 4.82 -9.01 0.24
CA THR A 163 3.70 -9.88 -0.14
C THR A 163 4.19 -11.14 -0.84
N GLY A 164 3.61 -12.29 -0.49
CA GLY A 164 3.86 -13.57 -1.15
C GLY A 164 2.56 -14.20 -1.66
N ALA A 165 2.65 -15.06 -2.68
CA ALA A 165 1.49 -15.72 -3.23
C ALA A 165 0.96 -16.82 -2.27
N VAL A 166 -0.36 -16.88 -2.10
CA VAL A 166 -1.02 -17.91 -1.28
C VAL A 166 -2.11 -18.61 -2.07
N THR A 167 -2.52 -19.78 -1.62
CA THR A 167 -3.77 -20.42 -2.03
C THR A 167 -4.52 -20.80 -0.77
N ILE A 168 -5.66 -20.16 -0.54
CA ILE A 168 -6.49 -20.49 0.61
C ILE A 168 -7.19 -21.82 0.32
N VAL A 169 -6.96 -22.81 1.17
CA VAL A 169 -7.44 -24.19 1.02
C VAL A 169 -8.33 -24.57 2.18
N GLY A 170 -9.38 -25.33 1.88
CA GLY A 170 -10.29 -25.79 2.91
C GLY A 170 -11.19 -24.70 3.48
N CYS A 171 -11.33 -23.54 2.83
CA CYS A 171 -12.58 -22.78 2.93
C CYS A 171 -13.68 -23.59 2.23
N GLN A 172 -14.83 -23.73 2.87
CA GLN A 172 -15.98 -24.42 2.28
C GLN A 172 -16.82 -23.35 1.57
N GLU A 173 -17.02 -23.46 0.26
CA GLU A 173 -17.99 -22.61 -0.43
C GLU A 173 -19.36 -22.70 0.29
N PRO A 174 -20.00 -21.58 0.62
CA PRO A 174 -21.30 -21.60 1.29
C PRO A 174 -22.38 -22.11 0.33
N GLY A 175 -22.70 -23.40 0.43
CA GLY A 175 -23.86 -24.02 -0.22
C GLY A 175 -23.58 -24.71 -1.56
N ARG A 176 -23.17 -25.98 -1.48
CA ARG A 176 -23.68 -27.01 -2.40
C ARG A 176 -24.34 -28.13 -1.58
N ASP A 177 -25.65 -28.02 -1.43
CA ASP A 177 -26.55 -29.16 -1.26
C ASP A 177 -26.76 -29.87 -2.62
#